data_AF-A0A7C5UPJ0-F1
#
_entry.id   AF-A0A7C5UPJ0-F1
#
_cell.length_a   1.000
_cell.length_b   1.000
_cell.length_c   1.000
_cell.angle_alpha   90.00
_cell.angle_beta   90.00
_cell.angle_gamma   90.00
#
_symmetry.space_group_name_H-M   'P 1'
#
loop_
_entity.id
_entity.type
_entity.pdbx_description
1 polymer ?
#
loop_
_entity_poly.entity_id
_entity_poly.type
_entity_poly.pdbx_seq_one_letter_code
_entity_poly.pdbx_strand_id
1 'polypeptide(L)'
;MRLLSRREVIKGALGLGLGALGVAAVLEGLRRMAPAGENSLPPPPFYARPARFFLPVAQTTRCGDCHTGSEPSRSTFCHVEHAGSYVKCRLCPKGCMISPGKRGDCRVRENRGGMLYTMVYGNPCALLLDPIVKKPFDHFLPGTTALSLATAGCNLHCL
;
A
#
# COMPACT_ATOMS: atom_id res chain seq x y z
N MET A 1 20.84 57.57 27.61
CA MET A 1 20.24 56.21 27.70
C MET A 1 18.73 56.36 27.73
N ARG A 2 18.01 55.81 26.74
CA ARG A 2 16.54 55.88 26.69
C ARG A 2 16.01 54.74 27.57
N LEU A 3 15.33 55.07 28.67
CA LEU A 3 14.73 54.08 29.57
C LEU A 3 13.43 53.57 28.93
N LEU A 4 13.36 52.28 28.63
CA LEU A 4 12.16 51.63 28.09
C LEU A 4 11.04 51.65 29.14
N SER A 5 9.85 52.10 28.75
CA SER A 5 8.72 52.13 29.69
C SER A 5 8.12 50.72 29.87
N ARG A 6 7.50 50.45 31.03
CA ARG A 6 6.79 49.18 31.28
C ARG A 6 5.81 48.80 30.15
N ARG A 7 5.19 49.80 29.50
CA ARG A 7 4.25 49.58 28.39
C ARG A 7 4.94 49.09 27.12
N GLU A 8 6.18 49.50 26.86
CA GLU A 8 6.96 49.05 25.71
C GLU A 8 7.44 47.61 25.90
N VAL A 9 7.83 47.23 27.13
CA VAL A 9 8.16 45.84 27.47
C VAL A 9 6.95 44.91 27.30
N ILE A 10 5.77 45.32 27.78
CA ILE A 10 4.53 44.53 27.65
C ILE A 10 4.12 44.38 26.19
N LYS A 11 4.18 45.46 25.39
CA LYS A 11 3.87 45.40 23.95
C LYS A 11 4.86 44.50 23.18
N GLY A 12 6.14 44.55 23.52
CA GLY A 12 7.17 43.68 22.94
C GLY A 12 6.94 42.21 23.29
N ALA A 13 6.63 41.91 24.56
CA ALA A 13 6.32 40.55 25.00
C ALA A 13 5.06 39.98 24.33
N LEU A 14 4.01 40.79 24.19
CA LEU A 14 2.76 40.38 23.51
C LEU A 14 2.99 40.14 22.02
N GLY A 15 3.77 40.99 21.35
CA GLY A 15 4.13 40.83 19.94
C GLY A 15 4.96 39.57 19.66
N LEU A 16 5.93 39.28 20.53
CA LEU A 16 6.72 38.03 20.46
C LEU A 16 5.85 36.79 20.70
N GLY A 17 4.92 36.85 21.67
CA GLY A 17 3.99 35.75 21.96
C GLY A 17 3.03 35.46 20.80
N LEU A 18 2.43 36.49 20.21
CA LEU A 18 1.57 36.36 19.03
C LEU A 18 2.35 35.86 17.80
N GLY A 19 3.58 36.34 17.61
CA GLY A 19 4.47 35.85 16.57
C GLY A 19 4.81 34.36 16.72
N ALA A 20 5.15 33.92 17.93
CA ALA A 20 5.47 32.52 18.22
C ALA A 20 4.27 31.58 17.98
N LEU A 21 3.06 32.01 18.38
CA LEU A 21 1.82 31.27 18.11
C LEU A 21 1.52 31.19 16.61
N GLY A 22 1.74 32.28 15.86
CA GLY A 22 1.58 32.30 14.42
C GLY A 22 2.53 31.34 13.70
N VAL A 23 3.82 31.34 14.07
CA VAL A 23 4.82 30.43 13.50
C VAL A 23 4.49 28.97 13.84
N ALA A 24 4.07 28.67 15.07
CA ALA A 24 3.69 27.32 15.48
C ALA A 24 2.48 26.81 14.68
N ALA A 25 1.46 27.65 14.45
CA ALA A 25 0.29 27.30 13.66
C ALA A 25 0.64 27.02 12.19
N VAL A 26 1.53 27.81 11.60
CA VAL A 26 2.03 27.60 10.23
C VAL A 26 2.84 26.31 10.14
N LEU A 27 3.73 26.03 11.10
CA LEU A 27 4.54 24.81 11.12
C LEU A 27 3.67 23.55 11.29
N GLU A 28 2.64 23.59 12.13
CA GLU A 28 1.70 22.47 12.28
C GLU A 28 0.82 22.28 11.04
N GLY A 29 0.41 23.38 10.39
CA GLY A 29 -0.28 23.34 9.09
C GLY A 29 0.57 22.69 8.00
N LEU A 30 1.85 23.07 7.91
CA LEU A 30 2.82 22.47 6.98
C LEU A 30 3.09 21.00 7.30
N ARG A 31 3.14 20.62 8.59
CA ARG A 31 3.30 19.21 9.01
C ARG A 31 2.12 18.34 8.59
N ARG A 32 0.89 18.88 8.62
CA ARG A 32 -0.32 18.18 8.13
C ARG A 32 -0.39 18.09 6.61
N MET A 33 0.26 19.01 5.91
CA MET A 33 0.40 18.99 4.44
C MET A 33 1.60 18.16 3.95
N ALA A 34 2.49 17.73 4.86
CA ALA A 34 3.59 16.84 4.50
C ALA A 34 3.02 15.53 3.92
N PRO A 35 3.53 15.05 2.77
CA PRO A 35 3.08 13.78 2.20
C PRO A 35 3.27 12.70 3.25
N ALA A 36 2.23 11.89 3.47
CA ALA A 36 2.24 10.82 4.45
C ALA A 36 3.51 9.97 4.27
N GLY A 37 4.45 10.12 5.20
CA GLY A 37 5.69 9.38 5.19
C GLY A 37 5.42 7.88 5.17
N GLU A 38 6.43 7.14 4.73
CA GLU A 38 6.49 5.69 4.47
C GLU A 38 5.96 4.73 5.57
N ASN A 39 5.45 5.26 6.70
CA ASN A 39 5.07 4.55 7.92
C ASN A 39 3.61 4.81 8.40
N SER A 40 2.62 4.89 7.52
CA SER A 40 1.21 5.07 7.95
C SER A 40 0.35 3.79 7.94
N LEU A 41 0.90 2.64 7.53
CA LEU A 41 0.13 1.39 7.59
C LEU A 41 0.05 0.88 9.03
N PRO A 42 -1.13 0.44 9.50
CA PRO A 42 -1.23 -0.27 10.77
C PRO A 42 -0.38 -1.55 10.72
N PRO A 43 0.07 -2.09 11.87
CA PRO A 43 0.82 -3.34 11.90
C PRO A 43 0.09 -4.43 11.10
N PRO A 44 0.83 -5.31 10.41
CA PRO A 44 0.20 -6.36 9.61
C PRO A 44 -0.65 -7.23 10.54
N PRO A 45 -1.83 -7.70 10.09
CA PRO A 45 -2.64 -8.60 10.89
C PRO A 45 -1.83 -9.87 11.20
N PHE A 46 -2.12 -10.54 12.31
CA PHE A 46 -1.32 -11.69 12.79
C PHE A 46 -1.13 -12.80 11.74
N TYR A 47 -2.12 -12.93 10.86
CA TYR A 47 -2.15 -13.94 9.82
C TYR A 47 -1.38 -13.51 8.56
N ALA A 48 -0.97 -12.24 8.44
CA ALA A 48 -0.19 -11.79 7.31
C ALA A 48 1.23 -12.35 7.37
N ARG A 49 1.71 -12.83 6.22
CA ARG A 49 3.06 -13.40 6.08
C ARG A 49 3.81 -12.74 4.94
N PRO A 50 5.13 -12.57 5.05
CA PRO A 50 5.94 -12.17 3.91
C PRO A 50 5.79 -13.18 2.78
N ALA A 51 5.64 -12.70 1.55
CA ALA A 51 5.71 -13.53 0.37
C ALA A 51 7.13 -14.05 0.18
N ARG A 52 7.28 -15.30 -0.29
CA ARG A 52 8.61 -15.91 -0.51
C ARG A 52 9.23 -15.57 -1.87
N PHE A 53 8.41 -15.26 -2.88
CA PHE A 53 8.86 -15.03 -4.25
C PHE A 53 8.45 -13.64 -4.75
N PHE A 54 9.13 -12.60 -4.26
CA PHE A 54 9.04 -11.25 -4.78
C PHE A 54 10.44 -10.66 -4.92
N LEU A 55 10.64 -9.77 -5.89
CA LEU A 55 11.88 -9.02 -5.99
C LEU A 55 11.63 -7.61 -5.44
N PRO A 56 12.35 -7.19 -4.39
CA PRO A 56 12.39 -5.79 -4.05
C PRO A 56 13.01 -5.04 -5.23
N VAL A 57 12.32 -4.04 -5.74
CA VAL A 57 12.92 -3.15 -6.75
C VAL A 57 13.66 -2.09 -5.96
N ALA A 58 14.84 -2.47 -5.47
CA ALA A 58 15.80 -1.49 -5.00
C ALA A 58 16.38 -0.83 -6.25
N GLN A 59 15.97 0.41 -6.52
CA GLN A 59 16.48 1.38 -7.50
C GLN A 59 15.38 1.85 -8.48
N THR A 60 15.41 3.16 -8.73
CA THR A 60 14.54 3.93 -9.61
C THR A 60 14.19 3.18 -10.90
N THR A 61 13.03 2.54 -10.93
CA THR A 61 12.56 1.83 -12.13
C THR A 61 12.27 2.82 -13.25
N ARG A 62 12.94 2.65 -14.39
CA ARG A 62 12.66 3.45 -15.59
C ARG A 62 11.34 2.98 -16.19
N CYS A 63 10.53 3.91 -16.68
CA CYS A 63 9.22 3.57 -17.26
C CYS A 63 9.34 2.51 -18.39
N GLY A 64 10.46 2.46 -19.11
CA GLY A 64 10.76 1.47 -20.15
C GLY A 64 10.88 0.02 -19.67
N ASP A 65 11.09 -0.23 -18.38
CA ASP A 65 11.15 -1.58 -17.83
C ASP A 65 9.75 -2.23 -17.69
N CYS A 66 8.69 -1.43 -17.77
CA CYS A 66 7.29 -1.87 -17.60
C CYS A 66 6.37 -1.50 -18.77
N HIS A 67 6.81 -0.62 -19.67
CA HIS A 67 6.07 -0.24 -20.87
C HIS A 67 6.88 -0.58 -22.12
N THR A 68 6.44 -1.59 -22.87
CA THR A 68 6.94 -1.85 -24.21
C THR A 68 6.35 -0.80 -25.16
N GLY A 69 7.20 -0.12 -25.93
CA GLY A 69 6.92 1.11 -26.67
C GLY A 69 5.91 1.06 -27.83
N SER A 70 4.90 0.21 -27.77
CA SER A 70 3.78 0.24 -28.72
C SER A 70 2.46 0.25 -27.94
N GLU A 71 1.87 1.45 -27.95
CA GLU A 71 0.54 1.87 -27.49
C GLU A 71 0.37 2.23 -25.99
N PRO A 72 0.00 3.49 -25.69
CA PRO A 72 -0.45 3.86 -24.36
C PRO A 72 -1.87 3.30 -24.15
N SER A 73 -1.99 2.21 -23.40
CA SER A 73 -3.28 1.87 -22.79
C SER A 73 -3.71 3.03 -21.88
N ARG A 74 -5.02 3.27 -21.75
CA ARG A 74 -5.73 4.42 -21.11
C ARG A 74 -5.20 4.95 -19.75
N SER A 75 -4.18 4.36 -19.15
CA SER A 75 -3.39 4.93 -18.06
C SER A 75 -2.32 5.90 -18.59
N THR A 76 -2.71 6.98 -19.26
CA THR A 76 -1.81 8.06 -19.73
C THR A 76 -1.25 8.93 -18.58
N PHE A 77 -1.14 8.40 -17.37
CA PHE A 77 -0.55 9.11 -16.24
C PHE A 77 0.35 8.18 -15.44
N CYS A 78 1.58 7.97 -15.91
CA CYS A 78 2.68 7.61 -15.04
C CYS A 78 3.82 8.62 -15.22
N HIS A 79 3.53 9.88 -14.87
CA HIS A 79 4.52 10.95 -14.76
C HIS A 79 5.16 11.00 -13.36
N VAL A 80 4.83 10.04 -12.48
CA VAL A 80 5.34 10.01 -11.12
C VAL A 80 6.61 9.18 -11.13
N GLU A 81 7.75 9.81 -10.84
CA GLU A 81 8.98 9.07 -10.53
C GLU A 81 8.67 8.02 -9.46
N HIS A 82 9.10 6.78 -9.67
CA HIS A 82 8.99 5.71 -8.67
C HIS A 82 9.99 5.98 -7.52
N ALA A 83 9.77 7.05 -6.75
CA ALA A 83 10.48 7.35 -5.53
C ALA A 83 9.86 6.54 -4.38
N GLY A 84 10.67 5.75 -3.66
CA GLY A 84 10.24 4.90 -2.54
C GLY A 84 10.43 3.40 -2.79
N SER A 85 9.94 2.59 -1.86
CA SER A 85 10.20 1.14 -1.79
C SER A 85 9.21 0.30 -2.61
N TYR A 86 9.27 0.40 -3.95
CA TYR A 86 8.40 -0.38 -4.85
C TYR A 86 8.75 -1.88 -4.88
N VAL A 87 7.74 -2.72 -5.16
CA VAL A 87 7.91 -4.17 -5.31
C VAL A 87 7.33 -4.67 -6.63
N LYS A 88 8.12 -5.47 -7.36
CA LYS A 88 7.62 -6.23 -8.52
C LYS A 88 7.17 -7.63 -8.05
N CYS A 89 5.85 -7.85 -8.06
CA CYS A 89 5.26 -9.14 -7.71
C CYS A 89 5.34 -10.11 -8.91
N ARG A 90 5.97 -11.27 -8.73
CA ARG A 90 6.10 -12.33 -9.74
C ARG A 90 5.36 -13.62 -9.37
N LEU A 91 4.45 -13.54 -8.40
CA LEU A 91 3.70 -14.71 -7.90
C LEU A 91 2.59 -15.19 -8.84
N CYS A 92 2.18 -14.37 -9.79
CA CYS A 92 1.14 -14.67 -10.76
C CYS A 92 1.47 -13.98 -12.09
N PRO A 93 0.84 -14.38 -13.21
CA PRO A 93 1.19 -13.85 -14.53
C PRO A 93 0.91 -12.35 -14.70
N LYS A 94 0.19 -11.69 -13.78
CA LYS A 94 -0.08 -10.24 -13.83
C LYS A 94 1.16 -9.37 -13.66
N GLY A 95 2.21 -9.86 -13.00
CA GLY A 95 3.49 -9.12 -12.89
C GLY A 95 3.38 -7.73 -12.25
N CYS A 96 2.48 -7.53 -11.27
CA CYS A 96 2.14 -6.20 -10.74
C CYS A 96 3.37 -5.45 -10.18
N MET A 97 3.48 -4.16 -10.47
CA MET A 97 4.36 -3.24 -9.74
C MET A 97 3.52 -2.56 -8.64
N ILE A 98 3.92 -2.71 -7.38
CA ILE A 98 3.11 -2.32 -6.22
C ILE A 98 3.87 -1.24 -5.45
N SER A 99 3.28 -0.05 -5.34
CA SER A 99 3.81 1.04 -4.52
C SER A 99 3.68 0.75 -3.03
N PRO A 100 4.51 1.38 -2.18
CA PRO A 100 4.40 1.26 -0.72
C PRO A 100 2.97 1.53 -0.24
N GLY A 101 2.46 0.66 0.63
CA GLY A 101 1.10 0.74 1.19
C GLY A 101 -0.03 0.41 0.22
N LYS A 102 0.26 0.03 -1.02
CA LYS A 102 -0.74 -0.41 -1.99
C LYS A 102 -0.76 -1.93 -2.12
N ARG A 103 -1.80 -2.41 -2.81
CA ARG A 103 -2.01 -3.82 -3.11
C ARG A 103 -1.95 -4.08 -4.61
N GLY A 104 -1.56 -5.28 -4.99
CA GLY A 104 -1.63 -5.74 -6.38
C GLY A 104 -3.07 -5.94 -6.86
N ASP A 105 -3.21 -6.29 -8.15
CA ASP A 105 -4.52 -6.51 -8.80
C ASP A 105 -5.39 -7.54 -8.08
N CYS A 106 -4.77 -8.59 -7.53
CA CYS A 106 -5.43 -9.61 -6.70
C CYS A 106 -5.92 -9.12 -5.33
N ARG A 107 -5.62 -7.88 -4.92
CA ARG A 107 -6.04 -7.22 -3.66
C ARG A 107 -5.61 -7.88 -2.35
N VAL A 108 -4.82 -8.95 -2.39
CA VAL A 108 -4.38 -9.70 -1.20
C VAL A 108 -2.87 -9.70 -1.00
N ARG A 109 -2.13 -9.08 -1.92
CA ARG A 109 -0.68 -8.87 -1.81
C ARG A 109 -0.42 -7.39 -1.61
N GLU A 110 0.13 -7.03 -0.46
CA GLU A 110 0.34 -5.65 -0.02
C GLU A 110 1.83 -5.38 0.11
N ASN A 111 2.31 -4.29 -0.49
CA ASN A 111 3.68 -3.84 -0.29
C ASN A 111 3.74 -3.01 1.00
N ARG A 112 4.58 -3.42 1.94
CA ARG A 112 4.81 -2.71 3.21
C ARG A 112 6.30 -2.42 3.33
N GLY A 113 6.68 -1.17 3.02
CA GLY A 113 8.08 -0.72 3.11
C GLY A 113 9.06 -1.52 2.26
N GLY A 114 8.67 -1.93 1.05
CA GLY A 114 9.50 -2.73 0.14
C GLY A 114 9.43 -4.24 0.36
N MET A 115 8.68 -4.71 1.35
CA MET A 115 8.44 -6.12 1.58
C MET A 115 7.00 -6.48 1.20
N LEU A 116 6.84 -7.52 0.37
CA LEU A 116 5.52 -7.99 -0.02
C LEU A 116 4.93 -8.90 1.05
N TYR A 117 3.72 -8.59 1.50
CA TYR A 117 2.96 -9.41 2.45
C TYR A 117 1.74 -10.02 1.77
N THR A 118 1.36 -11.23 2.18
CA THR A 118 0.03 -11.78 1.91
C THR A 118 -0.91 -11.47 3.05
N MET A 119 -2.11 -11.01 2.71
CA MET A 119 -3.17 -10.65 3.67
C MET A 119 -4.18 -11.78 3.88
N VAL A 120 -3.89 -12.99 3.40
CA VAL A 120 -4.84 -14.12 3.40
C VAL A 120 -4.26 -15.43 3.89
N TYR A 121 -3.02 -15.45 4.36
CA TYR A 121 -2.42 -16.67 4.88
C TYR A 121 -3.16 -17.11 6.15
N GLY A 122 -3.78 -18.29 6.16
CA GLY A 122 -4.57 -18.75 7.32
C GLY A 122 -5.87 -17.95 7.54
N ASN A 123 -6.36 -17.21 6.54
CA ASN A 123 -7.61 -16.46 6.60
C ASN A 123 -8.56 -16.88 5.46
N PRO A 124 -9.17 -18.07 5.55
CA PRO A 124 -10.11 -18.54 4.53
C PRO A 124 -11.40 -17.72 4.57
N CYS A 125 -11.95 -17.42 3.39
CA CYS A 125 -13.27 -16.79 3.27
C CYS A 125 -14.37 -17.82 2.92
N ALA A 126 -13.99 -19.03 2.51
CA ALA A 126 -14.91 -20.13 2.28
C ALA A 126 -14.28 -21.46 2.72
N LEU A 127 -15.08 -22.25 3.44
CA LEU A 127 -14.75 -23.61 3.83
C LEU A 127 -16.03 -24.45 3.72
N LEU A 128 -16.08 -25.33 2.72
CA LEU A 128 -17.29 -26.13 2.44
C LEU A 128 -16.93 -27.58 2.15
N LEU A 129 -17.79 -28.48 2.60
CA LEU A 129 -17.81 -29.87 2.18
C LEU A 129 -18.84 -29.98 1.05
N ASP A 130 -18.36 -30.19 -0.18
CA ASP A 130 -19.20 -30.31 -1.37
C ASP A 130 -18.96 -31.69 -2.01
N PRO A 131 -19.94 -32.28 -2.72
CA PRO A 131 -19.69 -33.48 -3.53
C PRO A 131 -18.55 -33.23 -4.54
N ILE A 132 -17.69 -34.23 -4.74
CA ILE A 132 -16.53 -34.10 -5.65
C ILE A 132 -16.93 -33.70 -7.08
N VAL A 133 -18.12 -34.10 -7.53
CA VAL A 133 -18.67 -33.83 -8.87
C VAL A 133 -18.94 -32.35 -9.13
N LYS A 134 -19.06 -31.52 -8.08
CA LYS A 134 -19.17 -30.04 -8.23
C LYS A 134 -17.84 -29.40 -8.67
N LYS A 135 -16.72 -30.12 -8.52
CA LYS A 135 -15.40 -29.70 -8.97
C LYS A 135 -15.19 -30.14 -10.43
N PRO A 136 -14.22 -29.56 -11.16
CA PRO A 136 -13.94 -29.95 -12.55
C PRO A 136 -13.25 -31.33 -12.64
N PHE A 137 -13.84 -32.35 -12.02
CA PHE A 137 -13.38 -33.73 -11.96
C PHE A 137 -14.56 -34.66 -12.23
N ASP A 138 -14.91 -34.83 -13.52
CA ASP A 138 -15.95 -35.76 -13.92
C ASP A 138 -15.48 -37.22 -13.76
N HIS A 139 -16.38 -38.10 -13.32
CA HIS A 139 -16.13 -39.52 -13.00
C HIS A 139 -15.00 -39.83 -11.99
N PHE A 140 -14.48 -38.83 -11.27
CA PHE A 140 -13.49 -39.04 -10.23
C PHE A 140 -14.16 -39.26 -8.86
N LEU A 141 -14.11 -40.50 -8.36
CA LEU A 141 -14.71 -40.92 -7.07
C LEU A 141 -16.17 -40.47 -6.86
N PRO A 142 -17.11 -40.85 -7.75
CA PRO A 142 -18.51 -40.42 -7.64
C PRO A 142 -19.13 -40.75 -6.28
N GLY A 143 -19.95 -39.83 -5.76
CA GLY A 143 -20.60 -39.98 -4.45
C GLY A 143 -19.74 -39.59 -3.24
N THR A 144 -18.44 -39.32 -3.43
CA THR A 144 -17.57 -38.86 -2.34
C THR A 144 -17.64 -37.34 -2.11
N THR A 145 -17.20 -36.92 -0.93
CA THR A 145 -17.14 -35.52 -0.51
C THR A 145 -15.72 -34.96 -0.65
N ALA A 146 -15.60 -33.72 -1.08
CA ALA A 146 -14.36 -32.97 -1.16
C ALA A 146 -14.39 -31.76 -0.21
N LEU A 147 -13.29 -31.55 0.52
CA LEU A 147 -13.08 -30.33 1.28
C LEU A 147 -12.64 -29.21 0.34
N SER A 148 -13.43 -28.14 0.30
CA SER A 148 -13.18 -26.94 -0.48
C SER A 148 -12.76 -25.81 0.43
N LEU A 149 -11.54 -25.32 0.25
CA LEU A 149 -11.00 -24.18 0.98
C LEU A 149 -10.63 -23.08 -0.01
N ALA A 150 -11.09 -21.86 0.26
CA ALA A 150 -10.72 -20.69 -0.54
C ALA A 150 -10.38 -19.49 0.35
N THR A 151 -9.42 -18.70 -0.11
CA THR A 151 -9.10 -17.38 0.42
C THR A 151 -9.53 -16.31 -0.56
N ALA A 152 -9.65 -15.06 -0.10
CA ALA A 152 -9.78 -13.94 -1.03
C ALA A 152 -8.56 -13.84 -1.96
N GLY A 153 -8.76 -13.21 -3.12
CA GLY A 153 -7.69 -12.88 -4.07
C GLY A 153 -7.58 -13.85 -5.23
N CYS A 154 -8.29 -13.55 -6.31
CA CYS A 154 -8.16 -14.21 -7.60
C CYS A 154 -7.21 -13.41 -8.50
N ASN A 155 -6.51 -14.09 -9.42
CA ASN A 155 -5.78 -13.45 -10.53
C ASN A 155 -6.69 -13.09 -11.71
N LEU A 156 -7.97 -13.47 -11.64
CA LEU A 156 -9.02 -13.17 -12.61
C LEU A 156 -10.05 -12.23 -11.96
N HIS A 157 -10.73 -11.44 -12.79
CA HIS A 157 -11.86 -10.61 -12.37
C HIS A 157 -13.15 -11.33 -12.74
N CYS A 158 -14.10 -11.38 -11.79
CA CYS A 158 -15.46 -11.85 -12.08
C CYS A 158 -16.19 -10.80 -12.93
N LEU A 159 -16.99 -11.25 -13.90
CA LEU A 159 -17.86 -10.41 -14.72
C LEU A 159 -19.09 -9.94 -13.94
#